data_AF-I3W392-F1
#
_entry.id   AF-I3W392-F1
#
_cell.length_a   1.000
_cell.length_b   1.000
_cell.length_c   1.000
_cell.angle_alpha   90.00
_cell.angle_beta   90.00
_cell.angle_gamma   90.00
#
_symmetry.space_group_name_H-M   'P 1'
#
loop_
_entity.id
_entity.type
_entity.pdbx_description
1 polymer ?
#
loop_
_entity_poly.entity_id
_entity_poly.type
_entity_poly.pdbx_seq_one_letter_code
_entity_poly.pdbx_strand_id
1 'polypeptide(L)'
;MIPANLSLVPLSHERRAVMQAIAEVEAKYERGIGVAEFPWARTFFRILNGSKRVTVKDIGWFSPGLTAQSLRGIDILHALKDVDSCYVQAVA
;
A
#
# COMPACT_ATOMS: atom_id res chain seq x y z
N MET A 1 -25.06 15.61 -10.06
CA MET A 1 -24.54 15.77 -8.68
C MET A 1 -24.98 14.54 -7.88
N ILE A 2 -24.05 13.70 -7.46
CA ILE A 2 -24.38 12.60 -6.55
C ILE A 2 -24.47 13.20 -5.14
N PRO A 3 -25.62 13.10 -4.44
CA PRO A 3 -25.78 13.70 -3.12
C PRO A 3 -24.92 12.94 -2.09
N ALA A 4 -24.33 13.68 -1.14
CA ALA A 4 -23.32 13.15 -0.20
C ALA A 4 -23.83 12.00 0.70
N ASN A 5 -25.15 11.84 0.82
CA ASN A 5 -25.83 10.76 1.55
C ASN A 5 -25.99 9.46 0.72
N LEU A 6 -25.71 9.49 -0.58
CA LEU A 6 -25.61 8.33 -1.46
C LEU A 6 -24.15 8.00 -1.85
N SER A 7 -23.17 8.67 -1.22
CA SER A 7 -21.77 8.23 -1.28
C SER A 7 -21.64 6.93 -0.48
N LEU A 8 -21.75 5.82 -1.19
CA LEU A 8 -21.70 4.43 -0.72
C LEU A 8 -20.55 4.21 0.29
N VAL A 9 -20.88 4.27 1.58
CA VAL A 9 -19.99 3.98 2.72
C VAL A 9 -18.84 5.00 2.85
N PRO A 10 -18.55 5.57 4.04
CA PRO A 10 -17.26 6.23 4.24
C PRO A 10 -16.18 5.18 4.00
N LEU A 11 -15.58 5.21 2.80
CA LEU A 11 -14.39 4.44 2.50
C LEU A 11 -13.42 4.70 3.63
N SER A 12 -13.10 3.65 4.37
CA SER A 12 -12.16 3.72 5.47
C SER A 12 -10.89 4.42 4.99
N HIS A 13 -10.23 5.18 5.86
CA HIS A 13 -9.07 5.98 5.48
C HIS A 13 -8.01 5.14 4.74
N GLU A 14 -7.89 3.88 5.14
CA GLU A 14 -7.04 2.87 4.54
C GLU A 14 -7.47 2.54 3.11
N ARG A 15 -8.75 2.24 2.86
CA ARG A 15 -9.24 1.96 1.49
C ARG A 15 -9.03 3.15 0.55
N ARG A 16 -9.19 4.38 1.05
CA ARG A 16 -8.89 5.57 0.25
C ARG A 16 -7.39 5.65 -0.07
N ALA A 17 -6.53 5.38 0.90
CA ALA A 17 -5.09 5.36 0.70
C ALA A 17 -4.66 4.26 -0.31
N VAL A 18 -5.28 3.09 -0.26
CA VAL A 18 -5.09 1.99 -1.24
C VAL A 18 -5.37 2.50 -2.65
N MET A 19 -6.58 3.04 -2.89
CA MET A 19 -6.99 3.49 -4.23
C MET A 19 -6.11 4.62 -4.76
N GLN A 20 -5.74 5.58 -3.90
CA GLN A 20 -4.86 6.66 -4.30
C GLN A 20 -3.44 6.16 -4.60
N ALA A 21 -2.94 5.18 -3.84
CA ALA A 21 -1.63 4.58 -4.11
C ALA A 21 -1.59 3.89 -5.47
N ILE A 22 -2.66 3.14 -5.82
CA ILE A 22 -2.79 2.47 -7.12
C ILE A 22 -2.76 3.51 -8.23
N ALA A 23 -3.65 4.50 -8.19
CA ALA A 23 -3.73 5.54 -9.22
C ALA A 23 -2.40 6.31 -9.40
N GLU A 24 -1.70 6.63 -8.31
CA GLU A 24 -0.41 7.32 -8.39
C GLU A 24 0.71 6.46 -8.96
N VAL A 25 0.70 5.15 -8.71
CA VAL A 25 1.68 4.21 -9.26
C VAL A 25 1.41 3.96 -10.74
N GLU A 26 0.16 3.70 -11.12
CA GLU A 26 -0.25 3.51 -12.50
C GLU A 26 0.06 4.74 -13.35
N ALA A 27 -0.26 5.95 -12.85
CA ALA A 27 0.08 7.19 -13.54
C ALA A 27 1.60 7.36 -13.73
N LYS A 28 2.44 6.84 -12.84
CA LYS A 28 3.90 6.85 -13.02
C LYS A 28 4.35 5.86 -14.09
N TYR A 29 3.73 4.68 -14.12
CA TYR A 29 3.98 3.67 -15.16
C TYR A 29 3.59 4.21 -16.55
N GLU A 30 2.40 4.81 -16.69
CA GLU A 30 1.95 5.42 -17.96
C GLU A 30 2.87 6.54 -18.44
N ARG A 31 3.42 7.32 -17.51
CA ARG A 31 4.36 8.41 -17.81
C ARG A 31 5.80 7.93 -18.05
N GLY A 32 6.08 6.64 -17.87
CA GLY A 32 7.43 6.08 -17.97
C GLY A 32 8.41 6.61 -16.91
N ILE A 33 7.89 7.10 -15.78
CA ILE A 33 8.72 7.62 -14.69
C ILE A 33 9.26 6.45 -13.88
N GLY A 34 10.55 6.49 -13.53
CA GLY A 34 11.18 5.48 -12.68
C GLY A 34 10.40 5.26 -11.38
N VAL A 35 9.97 4.03 -11.14
CA VAL A 35 9.18 3.64 -9.98
C VAL A 35 10.11 3.05 -8.91
N ALA A 36 9.80 3.30 -7.64
CA ALA A 36 10.61 2.79 -6.53
C ALA A 36 10.54 1.26 -6.43
N GLU A 37 11.56 0.65 -5.83
CA GLU A 37 11.49 -0.72 -5.34
C GLU A 37 10.35 -0.79 -4.31
N PHE A 38 9.30 -1.53 -4.66
CA PHE A 38 7.97 -1.59 -4.02
C PHE A 38 7.04 -0.38 -4.23
N PRO A 39 6.53 -0.17 -5.45
CA PRO A 39 5.73 0.99 -5.80
C PRO A 39 4.49 1.18 -4.95
N TRP A 40 3.67 0.14 -4.82
CA TRP A 40 2.33 0.26 -4.25
C TRP A 40 2.42 0.33 -2.74
N ALA A 41 3.15 -0.59 -2.10
CA ALA A 41 3.38 -0.55 -0.65
C ALA A 41 3.95 0.81 -0.18
N ARG A 42 4.98 1.32 -0.87
CA ARG A 42 5.65 2.56 -0.47
C ARG A 42 4.79 3.80 -0.71
N THR A 43 3.97 3.79 -1.75
CA THR A 43 3.03 4.88 -2.04
C THR A 43 1.85 4.85 -1.06
N PHE A 44 1.36 3.67 -0.71
CA PHE A 44 0.32 3.46 0.28
C PHE A 44 0.72 4.00 1.66
N PHE A 45 1.85 3.57 2.22
CA PHE A 45 2.28 4.06 3.54
C PHE A 45 2.61 5.55 3.56
N ARG A 46 3.04 6.09 2.41
CA ARG A 46 3.21 7.54 2.27
C ARG A 46 1.86 8.27 2.38
N ILE A 47 0.80 7.72 1.82
CA ILE A 47 -0.55 8.32 1.87
C ILE A 47 -1.18 8.09 3.25
N LEU A 48 -1.03 6.89 3.81
CA LEU A 48 -1.64 6.51 5.09
C LEU A 48 -0.97 7.16 6.30
N ASN A 49 0.36 7.09 6.37
CA ASN A 49 1.14 7.51 7.55
C ASN A 49 1.91 8.80 7.31
N GLY A 50 1.86 9.38 6.11
CA GLY A 50 2.71 10.52 5.72
C GLY A 50 4.20 10.17 5.58
N SER A 51 4.58 8.90 5.77
CA SER A 51 5.97 8.46 5.86
C SER A 51 6.43 7.74 4.60
N LYS A 52 7.59 8.15 4.05
CA LYS A 52 8.21 7.49 2.89
C LYS A 52 8.92 6.17 3.25
N ARG A 53 9.06 5.87 4.54
CA ARG A 53 9.70 4.66 5.07
C ARG A 53 8.60 3.73 5.56
N VAL A 54 8.68 2.46 5.16
CA VAL A 54 7.81 1.40 5.68
C VAL A 54 8.41 0.91 6.99
N THR A 55 7.63 0.94 8.06
CA THR A 55 8.09 0.45 9.38
C THR A 55 7.69 -1.00 9.61
N VAL A 56 8.27 -1.61 10.64
CA VAL A 56 7.90 -2.98 11.04
C VAL A 56 6.45 -3.06 11.53
N LYS A 57 5.94 -2.01 12.19
CA LYS A 57 4.55 -1.93 12.62
C LYS A 57 3.59 -1.93 11.42
N ASP A 58 3.98 -1.22 10.38
CA ASP A 58 3.24 -1.10 9.13
C ASP A 58 3.12 -2.47 8.43
N ILE A 59 4.19 -3.25 8.42
CA ILE A 59 4.20 -4.61 7.85
C ILE A 59 3.33 -5.57 8.68
N GLY A 60 3.38 -5.47 10.00
CA GLY A 60 2.53 -6.25 10.90
C GLY A 60 1.03 -5.95 10.73
N TRP A 61 0.67 -4.81 10.14
CA TRP A 61 -0.71 -4.45 9.80
C TRP A 61 -1.25 -5.27 8.61
N PHE A 62 -0.39 -5.62 7.65
CA PHE A 62 -0.76 -6.42 6.48
C PHE A 62 -0.77 -7.92 6.75
N SER A 63 0.13 -8.38 7.62
CA SER A 63 0.22 -9.78 8.01
C SER A 63 0.28 -9.85 9.54
N PRO A 64 -0.85 -10.17 10.22
CA PRO A 64 -0.91 -10.21 11.68
C PRO A 64 -0.05 -11.32 12.33
N GLY A 65 0.77 -12.05 11.55
CA GLY A 65 1.82 -12.96 12.05
C GLY A 65 3.25 -12.41 11.93
N LEU A 66 3.46 -11.32 11.18
CA LEU A 66 4.79 -10.72 10.98
C LEU A 66 5.15 -9.78 12.15
N THR A 67 5.65 -10.37 13.23
CA THR A 67 6.19 -9.62 14.36
C THR A 67 7.61 -9.13 14.07
N ALA A 68 8.08 -8.11 14.79
CA ALA A 68 9.46 -7.62 14.71
C ALA A 68 10.52 -8.72 14.95
N GLN A 69 10.15 -9.78 15.69
CA GLN A 69 10.98 -10.97 15.87
C GLN A 69 11.00 -11.89 14.64
N SER A 70 9.89 -12.02 13.92
CA SER A 70 9.82 -12.80 12.66
C SER A 70 10.60 -12.11 11.54
N LEU A 71 10.61 -10.77 11.51
CA LEU A 71 11.42 -9.95 10.60
C LEU A 71 12.92 -9.95 10.90
N ARG A 72 13.39 -10.54 12.02
CA ARG A 72 14.83 -10.71 12.26
C ARG A 72 15.45 -11.83 11.42
N GLY A 73 14.63 -12.74 10.88
CA GLY A 73 15.08 -13.82 9.99
C GLY A 73 14.45 -13.79 8.59
N ILE A 74 13.44 -12.95 8.36
CA ILE A 74 12.81 -12.72 7.06
C ILE A 74 13.23 -11.35 6.56
N ASP A 75 13.80 -11.29 5.36
CA ASP A 75 14.13 -10.03 4.73
C ASP A 75 12.86 -9.19 4.55
N ILE A 76 12.89 -7.95 5.03
CA ILE A 76 11.80 -6.97 4.86
C ILE A 76 11.38 -6.84 3.38
N LEU A 77 12.34 -7.05 2.48
CA LEU A 77 12.12 -7.08 1.03
C LEU A 77 11.17 -8.21 0.61
N HIS A 78 11.23 -9.39 1.25
CA HIS A 78 10.33 -10.50 0.95
C HIS A 78 8.89 -10.18 1.39
N ALA A 79 8.72 -9.62 2.59
CA ALA A 79 7.41 -9.21 3.07
C ALA A 79 6.80 -8.10 2.19
N LEU A 80 7.60 -7.15 1.72
CA LEU A 80 7.15 -6.10 0.79
C LEU A 80 6.79 -6.66 -0.59
N LYS A 81 7.48 -7.69 -1.08
CA LYS A 81 7.09 -8.43 -2.30
C LYS A 81 5.72 -9.07 -2.14
N ASP A 82 5.46 -9.71 -1.00
CA ASP A 82 4.17 -10.36 -0.74
C ASP A 82 3.03 -9.33 -0.70
N VAL A 83 3.26 -8.16 -0.09
CA VAL A 83 2.29 -7.06 -0.08
C VAL A 83 2.03 -6.52 -1.48
N ASP A 84 3.07 -6.23 -2.26
CA ASP A 84 2.92 -5.74 -3.64
C ASP A 84 2.25 -6.78 -4.55
N SER A 85 2.55 -8.08 -4.37
CA SER A 85 1.93 -9.17 -5.13
C SER A 85 0.42 -9.26 -4.84
N CYS A 86 0.02 -9.18 -3.57
CA CYS A 86 -1.39 -9.08 -3.18
C CYS A 86 -2.08 -7.85 -3.80
N TYR A 87 -1.35 -6.73 -3.94
CA TYR A 87 -1.87 -5.52 -4.58
C TYR A 87 -2.07 -5.70 -6.08
N VAL A 88 -1.11 -6.32 -6.78
CA VAL A 88 -1.25 -6.64 -8.21
C VAL A 88 -2.47 -7.55 -8.44
N GLN A 89 -2.67 -8.56 -7.59
CA GLN A 89 -3.83 -9.45 -7.67
C GLN A 89 -5.17 -8.77 -7.33
N ALA A 90 -5.17 -7.68 -6.57
CA ALA A 90 -6.38 -6.93 -6.26
C ALA A 90 -6.80 -5.97 -7.39
N VAL A 91 -5.91 -5.69 -8.34
CA VAL A 91 -6.11 -4.76 -9.45
C VAL A 91 -6.30 -5.48 -10.80
N ALA A 92 -5.81 -6.71 -10.94
CA ALA A 92 -6.00 -7.59 -12.11
C ALA A 92 -7.31 -8.38 -12.05
#